data_AF-A0A9P5CNY0-F1
#
_entry.id   AF-A0A9P5CNY0-F1
#
_cell.length_a   1.000
_cell.length_b   1.000
_cell.length_c   1.000
_cell.angle_alpha   90.00
_cell.angle_beta   90.00
_cell.angle_gamma   90.00
#
_symmetry.space_group_name_H-M   'P 1'
#
loop_
_entity.id
_entity.type
_entity.pdbx_description
1 polymer ?
#
loop_
_entity_poly.entity_id
_entity_poly.type
_entity_poly.pdbx_seq_one_letter_code
_entity_poly.pdbx_strand_id
1 'polypeptide(L)'
;MVIRQDPFSMTLDANALLAGSLFLLMGMHFVPRLLLESCILAVPLLFLIRNDYQNFLRLGPGGTPPTLAGYARLAWFRLFALRDPFSPPPRRVAATTTISRPAAGVLTPQNLPYRSGPRPTVAGLAPQRQLNQHGSPTTIASLRAALTRLAKLHPSRFGTATSCIEKHGFALFARHPVSEHVCGNGEVCHIHSSDRSMHMNLHPDDIAEVLAKGWAERHPLAFGAHRKWWEPRSPLPETFVLVYSPRDESDLRVVCKIIEAAIWYTVEERVDIDAE
;
A
#
# COMPACT_ATOMS: atom_id res chain seq x y z
N MET A 1 16.00 -5.34 8.18
CA MET A 1 15.10 -4.97 9.30
C MET A 1 13.83 -5.75 9.14
N VAL A 2 13.44 -6.58 10.12
CA VAL A 2 12.16 -7.32 10.06
C VAL A 2 11.07 -6.37 10.53
N ILE A 3 10.09 -6.08 9.67
CA ILE A 3 8.93 -5.27 10.04
C ILE A 3 8.01 -6.16 10.87
N ARG A 4 7.81 -5.80 12.13
CA ARG A 4 6.97 -6.55 13.07
C ARG A 4 5.71 -5.76 13.41
N GLN A 5 4.58 -6.44 13.47
CA GLN A 5 3.31 -5.93 13.96
C GLN A 5 2.92 -6.73 15.18
N ASP A 6 2.71 -6.05 16.31
CA ASP A 6 2.31 -6.72 17.54
C ASP A 6 0.78 -6.76 17.64
N PRO A 7 0.18 -7.94 17.84
CA PRO A 7 -1.24 -8.03 18.13
C PRO A 7 -1.54 -7.25 19.41
N PHE A 8 -2.74 -6.70 19.51
CA PHE A 8 -3.16 -6.08 20.76
C PHE A 8 -3.31 -7.16 21.83
N SER A 9 -2.46 -7.10 22.84
CA SER A 9 -2.54 -7.96 24.03
C SER A 9 -2.28 -7.11 25.27
N MET A 10 -3.08 -7.33 26.30
CA MET A 10 -2.91 -6.69 27.60
C MET A 10 -2.78 -7.79 28.66
N THR A 11 -1.66 -7.82 29.38
CA THR A 11 -1.42 -8.72 30.50
C THR A 11 -1.48 -7.94 31.80
N LEU A 12 -2.32 -8.38 32.74
CA LEU A 12 -2.39 -7.82 34.08
C LEU A 12 -1.66 -8.76 35.03
N ASP A 13 -0.63 -8.26 35.72
CA ASP A 13 -0.01 -9.00 36.82
C ASP A 13 -0.89 -8.94 38.08
N ALA A 14 -0.50 -9.69 39.11
CA ALA A 14 -1.28 -9.78 40.35
C ALA A 14 -1.49 -8.41 41.03
N ASN A 15 -0.49 -7.53 40.96
CA ASN A 15 -0.57 -6.20 41.57
C ASN A 15 -1.50 -5.28 40.77
N ALA A 16 -1.40 -5.30 39.44
CA ALA A 16 -2.26 -4.54 38.55
C ALA A 16 -3.72 -5.02 38.64
N LEU A 17 -3.94 -6.33 38.77
CA LEU A 17 -5.27 -6.90 38.97
C LEU A 17 -5.87 -6.49 40.32
N LEU A 18 -5.08 -6.55 41.40
CA LEU A 18 -5.52 -6.09 42.72
C LEU A 18 -5.83 -4.59 42.72
N ALA A 19 -4.94 -3.76 42.17
CA ALA A 19 -5.12 -2.31 42.08
C ALA A 19 -6.34 -1.95 41.22
N GLY A 20 -6.54 -2.62 40.08
CA GLY A 20 -7.72 -2.44 39.24
C GLY A 20 -9.01 -2.83 39.96
N SER A 21 -9.00 -3.92 40.72
CA SER A 21 -10.16 -4.37 41.50
C SER A 21 -10.50 -3.38 42.62
N LEU A 22 -9.50 -2.89 43.36
CA LEU A 22 -9.68 -1.85 44.38
C LEU A 22 -10.18 -0.54 43.78
N PHE A 23 -9.63 -0.13 42.64
CA PHE A 23 -10.08 1.06 41.91
C PHE A 23 -11.56 0.94 41.52
N LEU A 24 -11.99 -0.20 40.99
CA LEU A 24 -13.40 -0.43 40.63
C LEU A 24 -14.31 -0.40 41.87
N LEU A 25 -13.92 -1.10 42.95
CA LEU A 25 -14.68 -1.13 44.19
C LEU A 25 -14.85 0.27 44.79
N MET A 26 -13.75 1.00 44.96
CA MET A 26 -13.79 2.38 45.48
C MET A 26 -14.53 3.31 44.51
N GLY A 27 -14.30 3.16 43.21
CA GLY A 27 -14.97 3.93 42.17
C GLY A 27 -16.49 3.83 42.24
N MET A 28 -17.03 2.62 42.42
CA MET A 28 -18.48 2.42 42.50
C MET A 28 -19.14 3.12 43.69
N HIS A 29 -18.41 3.36 44.78
CA HIS A 29 -18.94 3.99 45.99
C HIS A 29 -18.70 5.50 46.04
N PHE A 30 -17.60 5.99 45.46
CA PHE A 30 -17.13 7.36 45.66
C PHE A 30 -17.08 8.22 44.38
N VAL A 31 -17.26 7.62 43.20
CA VAL A 31 -17.15 8.32 41.91
C VAL A 31 -18.52 8.35 41.21
N PRO A 32 -18.92 9.47 40.60
CA PRO A 32 -20.14 9.52 39.79
C PRO A 32 -20.14 8.45 38.70
N ARG A 33 -21.28 7.77 38.53
CA ARG A 33 -21.45 6.63 37.62
C ARG A 33 -20.89 6.87 36.22
N LEU A 34 -21.28 7.98 35.58
CA LEU A 34 -20.86 8.28 34.19
C LEU A 34 -19.35 8.48 34.07
N LEU A 35 -18.71 9.06 35.10
CA LEU A 35 -17.27 9.25 35.12
C LEU A 35 -16.54 7.92 35.25
N LEU A 36 -17.01 7.04 36.14
CA LEU A 36 -16.46 5.70 36.31
C LEU A 36 -16.60 4.86 35.04
N GLU A 37 -17.79 4.83 34.43
CA GLU A 37 -18.04 4.14 33.16
C GLU A 37 -17.12 4.66 32.05
N SER A 38 -16.93 5.98 31.97
CA SER A 38 -16.02 6.60 31.00
C SER A 38 -14.56 6.17 31.22
N CYS A 39 -14.10 6.11 32.47
CA CYS A 39 -12.75 5.63 32.79
C CYS A 39 -12.55 4.16 32.41
N ILE A 40 -13.52 3.30 32.71
CA ILE A 40 -13.46 1.86 32.38
C ILE A 40 -13.31 1.66 30.87
N LEU A 41 -14.03 2.45 30.05
CA LEU A 41 -13.92 2.38 28.60
C LEU A 41 -12.65 3.05 28.06
N ALA A 42 -12.23 4.16 28.65
CA ALA A 42 -11.09 4.94 28.17
C ALA A 42 -9.77 4.18 28.30
N VAL A 43 -9.56 3.42 29.38
CA VAL A 43 -8.30 2.69 29.62
C VAL A 43 -7.96 1.71 28.50
N PRO A 44 -8.78 0.68 28.17
CA PRO A 44 -8.47 -0.26 27.10
C PRO A 44 -8.39 0.44 25.73
N LEU A 45 -9.20 1.49 25.50
CA LEU A 45 -9.14 2.27 24.26
C LEU A 45 -7.80 3.00 24.10
N LEU A 46 -7.27 3.62 25.16
CA LEU A 46 -5.97 4.26 25.15
C LEU A 46 -4.84 3.26 24.91
N PHE A 47 -4.90 2.07 25.51
CA PHE A 47 -3.93 1.01 25.24
C PHE A 47 -4.01 0.50 23.79
N LEU A 48 -5.22 0.37 23.23
CA LEU A 48 -5.43 0.00 21.83
C LEU A 48 -4.83 1.05 20.89
N ILE A 49 -5.14 2.34 21.10
CA ILE A 49 -4.61 3.46 20.31
C ILE A 49 -3.08 3.51 20.43
N ARG A 50 -2.53 3.34 21.64
CA ARG A 50 -1.08 3.29 21.86
C ARG A 50 -0.45 2.14 21.07
N ASN A 51 -1.01 0.93 21.13
CA ASN A 51 -0.49 -0.21 20.40
C ASN A 51 -0.52 -0.01 18.88
N ASP A 52 -1.65 0.47 18.35
CA ASP A 52 -1.81 0.77 16.92
C ASP A 52 -0.87 1.90 16.46
N TYR A 53 -0.67 2.94 17.28
CA TYR A 53 0.32 3.98 17.00
C TYR A 53 1.75 3.45 16.99
N GLN A 54 2.12 2.58 17.94
CA GLN A 54 3.45 1.94 17.92
C GLN A 54 3.63 1.04 16.69
N ASN A 55 2.60 0.29 16.30
CA ASN A 55 2.59 -0.49 15.07
C ASN A 55 2.76 0.39 13.83
N PHE A 56 2.11 1.55 13.79
CA PHE A 56 2.30 2.56 12.74
C PHE A 56 3.76 3.04 12.67
N LEU A 57 4.38 3.37 13.80
CA LEU A 57 5.79 3.79 13.85
C LEU A 57 6.75 2.68 13.38
N ARG A 58 6.46 1.41 13.71
CA ARG A 58 7.27 0.24 13.32
C ARG A 58 7.28 -0.05 11.82
N LEU A 59 6.28 0.42 11.08
CA LEU A 59 6.27 0.32 9.61
C LEU A 59 7.38 1.17 8.96
N GLY A 60 7.98 2.09 9.73
CA GLY A 60 9.06 2.96 9.30
C GLY A 60 8.57 4.25 8.63
N PRO A 61 9.48 5.01 8.01
CA PRO A 61 9.11 6.24 7.30
C PRO A 61 8.31 5.92 6.04
N GLY A 62 7.44 6.84 5.60
CA GLY A 62 6.74 6.76 4.33
C GLY A 62 6.08 8.11 3.98
N GLY A 63 5.08 8.10 3.11
CA GLY A 63 4.39 9.33 2.69
C GLY A 63 3.74 10.13 3.83
N THR A 64 3.23 9.43 4.85
CA THR A 64 2.66 10.04 6.08
C THR A 64 3.74 10.22 7.15
N PRO A 65 3.90 11.42 7.73
CA PRO A 65 4.85 11.66 8.80
C PRO A 65 4.57 10.78 10.05
N PRO A 66 5.61 10.28 10.74
CA PRO A 66 5.47 9.44 11.94
C PRO A 66 5.10 10.28 13.19
N THR A 67 4.07 11.11 13.08
CA THR A 67 3.58 12.00 14.15
C THR A 67 2.17 11.60 14.59
N LEU A 68 1.74 12.05 15.76
CA LEU A 68 0.35 11.84 16.23
C LEU A 68 -0.69 12.41 15.26
N ALA A 69 -0.39 13.57 14.65
CA ALA A 69 -1.26 14.17 13.64
C ALA A 69 -1.35 13.32 12.37
N GLY A 70 -0.22 12.76 11.90
CA GLY A 70 -0.20 11.82 10.78
C GLY A 70 -1.00 10.55 11.07
N TYR A 71 -0.82 9.99 12.26
CA TYR A 71 -1.60 8.86 12.75
C TYR A 71 -3.10 9.15 12.80
N ALA A 72 -3.51 10.27 13.40
CA ALA A 72 -4.92 10.65 13.50
C ALA A 72 -5.57 10.81 12.11
N ARG A 73 -4.83 11.37 11.15
CA ARG A 73 -5.27 11.46 9.74
C ARG A 73 -5.50 10.08 9.14
N LEU A 74 -4.59 9.12 9.36
CA LEU A 74 -4.76 7.75 8.87
C LEU A 74 -5.90 7.02 9.57
N ALA A 75 -6.06 7.20 10.87
CA ALA A 75 -7.16 6.63 11.63
C ALA A 75 -8.52 7.10 11.07
N TRP A 76 -8.62 8.38 10.68
CA TRP A 76 -9.80 8.90 9.98
C TRP A 76 -10.00 8.22 8.60
N PHE A 77 -8.97 8.16 7.76
CA PHE A 77 -9.08 7.51 6.44
C PHE A 77 -9.35 6.01 6.52
N ARG A 78 -8.93 5.34 7.59
CA ARG A 78 -9.17 3.91 7.82
C ARG A 78 -10.67 3.58 7.87
N LEU A 79 -11.53 4.54 8.24
CA LEU A 79 -12.99 4.37 8.22
C LEU A 79 -13.56 4.18 6.80
N PHE A 80 -12.83 4.65 5.78
CA PHE A 80 -13.23 4.63 4.36
C PHE A 80 -12.38 3.67 3.52
N ALA A 81 -11.36 3.06 4.11
CA ALA A 81 -10.45 2.17 3.41
C ALA A 81 -11.19 0.98 2.80
N LEU A 82 -10.67 0.49 1.66
CA LEU A 82 -11.16 -0.73 1.03
C LEU A 82 -11.13 -1.88 2.03
N ARG A 83 -12.29 -2.53 2.22
CA ARG A 83 -12.41 -3.73 3.05
C ARG A 83 -11.86 -4.97 2.36
N ASP A 84 -12.00 -5.01 1.03
CA ASP A 84 -11.46 -6.07 0.20
C ASP A 84 -10.46 -5.47 -0.82
N PRO A 85 -9.14 -5.63 -0.57
CA PRO A 85 -8.11 -5.19 -1.49
C PRO A 85 -7.88 -6.18 -2.65
N PHE A 86 -8.55 -7.33 -2.67
CA PHE A 86 -8.35 -8.38 -3.68
C PHE A 86 -9.38 -8.36 -4.81
N SER A 87 -10.38 -7.49 -4.73
CA SER A 87 -11.33 -7.25 -5.81
C SER A 87 -10.89 -6.10 -6.73
N PRO A 88 -10.83 -6.31 -8.06
CA PRO A 88 -10.43 -5.27 -9.00
C PRO A 88 -11.39 -4.07 -8.96
N PRO A 89 -10.92 -2.86 -9.31
CA PRO A 89 -11.81 -1.72 -9.46
C PRO A 89 -12.82 -1.99 -10.60
N PRO A 90 -14.06 -1.50 -10.49
CA PRO A 90 -15.03 -1.64 -11.56
C PRO A 90 -14.54 -0.93 -12.82
N ARG A 91 -14.68 -1.57 -13.98
CA ARG A 91 -14.42 -0.91 -15.26
C ARG A 91 -15.44 0.20 -15.42
N ARG A 92 -15.00 1.46 -15.36
CA ARG A 92 -15.86 2.60 -15.69
C ARG A 92 -16.12 2.56 -17.19
N VAL A 93 -17.16 1.86 -17.61
CA VAL A 93 -17.74 1.97 -18.96
C VAL A 93 -18.37 3.36 -18.98
N ALA A 94 -17.60 4.35 -19.42
CA ALA A 94 -17.96 5.74 -19.21
C ALA A 94 -19.26 6.08 -19.98
N ALA A 95 -20.33 6.36 -19.24
CA ALA A 95 -21.49 7.12 -19.73
C ALA A 95 -21.13 8.61 -19.96
N THR A 96 -19.86 8.97 -19.80
CA THR A 96 -19.32 10.32 -19.99
C THR A 96 -18.18 10.23 -21.00
N THR A 97 -18.13 11.14 -21.96
CA THR A 97 -17.37 11.18 -23.21
C THR A 97 -15.83 11.16 -23.12
N THR A 98 -15.23 10.81 -21.98
CA THR A 98 -13.78 10.68 -21.82
C THR A 98 -13.38 9.21 -21.69
N ILE A 99 -12.88 8.65 -22.79
CA ILE A 99 -12.24 7.32 -22.80
C ILE A 99 -11.02 7.39 -21.88
N SER A 100 -11.01 6.60 -20.80
CA SER A 100 -9.81 6.41 -19.98
C SER A 100 -8.73 5.79 -20.88
N ARG A 101 -7.60 6.47 -21.00
CA ARG A 101 -6.45 6.07 -21.83
C ARG A 101 -5.37 5.47 -20.92
N PRO A 102 -4.83 4.26 -21.22
CA PRO A 102 -5.16 3.37 -22.35
C PRO A 102 -6.52 2.69 -22.24
N ALA A 103 -7.08 2.30 -23.39
CA ALA A 103 -8.40 1.68 -23.52
C ALA A 103 -8.46 0.23 -22.99
N ALA A 104 -7.31 -0.45 -22.91
CA ALA A 104 -7.21 -1.83 -22.45
C ALA A 104 -5.85 -2.08 -21.77
N GLY A 105 -5.84 -3.08 -20.89
CA GLY A 105 -4.62 -3.61 -20.30
C GLY A 105 -3.82 -4.48 -21.28
N VAL A 106 -2.57 -4.77 -20.92
CA VAL A 106 -1.65 -5.56 -21.75
C VAL A 106 -1.30 -6.94 -21.18
N LEU A 107 -1.67 -7.24 -19.93
CA LEU A 107 -1.30 -8.48 -19.24
C LEU A 107 -2.24 -9.64 -19.54
N THR A 108 -3.53 -9.39 -19.75
CA THR A 108 -4.51 -10.47 -20.02
C THR A 108 -4.11 -11.34 -21.22
N PRO A 109 -3.63 -10.77 -22.36
CA PRO A 109 -3.15 -11.59 -23.49
C PRO A 109 -1.82 -12.32 -23.21
N GLN A 110 -1.04 -11.89 -22.21
CA GLN A 110 0.27 -12.46 -21.90
C GLN A 110 0.20 -13.70 -21.00
N ASN A 111 -0.97 -14.01 -20.43
CA ASN A 111 -1.22 -15.14 -19.54
C ASN A 111 -0.17 -15.26 -18.41
N LEU A 112 -0.24 -14.33 -17.47
CA LEU A 112 0.66 -14.31 -16.32
C LEU A 112 0.62 -15.65 -15.56
N PRO A 113 1.77 -16.21 -15.14
CA PRO A 113 1.79 -17.40 -14.32
C PRO A 113 1.18 -17.12 -12.95
N TYR A 114 0.63 -18.13 -12.29
CA TYR A 114 0.20 -18.00 -10.90
C TYR A 114 1.42 -17.85 -9.99
N ARG A 115 1.34 -16.96 -9.01
CA ARG A 115 2.36 -16.85 -7.98
C ARG A 115 2.26 -18.05 -7.04
N SER A 116 3.35 -18.80 -6.92
CA SER A 116 3.40 -19.99 -6.07
C SER A 116 3.23 -19.65 -4.58
N GLY A 117 2.38 -20.39 -3.89
CA GLY A 117 2.17 -20.28 -2.44
C GLY A 117 1.14 -19.24 -2.00
N PRO A 118 0.95 -19.04 -0.69
CA PRO A 118 0.01 -18.05 -0.16
C PRO A 118 0.49 -16.63 -0.44
N ARG A 119 -0.45 -15.68 -0.48
CA ARG A 119 -0.12 -14.26 -0.57
C ARG A 119 0.70 -13.80 0.64
N PRO A 120 1.59 -12.81 0.46
CA PRO A 120 2.27 -12.17 1.57
C PRO A 120 1.29 -11.47 2.49
N THR A 121 1.67 -11.38 3.76
CA THR A 121 0.95 -10.57 4.74
C THR A 121 1.37 -9.12 4.58
N VAL A 122 0.41 -8.21 4.51
CA VAL A 122 0.63 -6.78 4.38
C VAL A 122 -0.03 -6.04 5.53
N ALA A 123 0.61 -4.98 6.02
CA ALA A 123 0.09 -4.14 7.09
C ALA A 123 0.28 -2.65 6.78
N GLY A 124 -0.53 -1.82 7.45
CA GLY A 124 -0.50 -0.37 7.32
C GLY A 124 -1.44 0.16 6.24
N LEU A 125 -1.59 1.49 6.21
CA LEU A 125 -2.29 2.22 5.16
C LEU A 125 -1.30 3.10 4.39
N ALA A 126 -0.62 4.02 5.06
CA ALA A 126 0.47 4.79 4.48
C ALA A 126 1.43 5.21 5.61
N PRO A 127 2.59 4.55 5.80
CA PRO A 127 3.15 3.52 4.91
C PRO A 127 2.35 2.20 4.91
N GLN A 128 2.31 1.54 3.76
CA GLN A 128 1.87 0.15 3.59
C GLN A 128 3.11 -0.72 3.43
N ARG A 129 3.15 -1.89 4.09
CA ARG A 129 4.33 -2.76 4.13
C ARG A 129 3.98 -4.23 4.01
N GLN A 130 4.73 -4.93 3.15
CA GLN A 130 4.79 -6.38 3.11
C GLN A 130 5.64 -6.89 4.28
N LEU A 131 5.11 -7.83 5.07
CA LEU A 131 5.73 -8.30 6.31
C LEU A 131 6.58 -9.57 6.15
N ASN A 132 6.32 -10.37 5.11
CA ASN A 132 6.99 -11.64 4.86
C ASN A 132 7.26 -11.84 3.35
N GLN A 133 7.95 -12.93 2.98
CA GLN A 133 8.26 -13.26 1.58
C GLN A 133 9.03 -12.15 0.83
N HIS A 134 9.96 -11.48 1.50
CA HIS A 134 10.80 -10.45 0.88
C HIS A 134 11.80 -11.07 -0.10
N GLY A 135 12.08 -10.36 -1.18
CA GLY A 135 13.11 -10.74 -2.12
C GLY A 135 14.51 -10.80 -1.52
N SER A 136 15.45 -11.42 -2.22
CA SER A 136 16.87 -11.37 -1.88
C SER A 136 17.49 -10.01 -2.27
N PRO A 137 18.58 -9.55 -1.61
CA PRO A 137 19.22 -8.28 -1.97
C PRO A 137 19.66 -8.25 -3.43
N THR A 138 20.06 -9.39 -3.99
CA THR A 138 20.49 -9.54 -5.38
C THR A 138 19.32 -9.32 -6.34
N THR A 139 18.17 -9.96 -6.12
CA THR A 139 16.96 -9.79 -6.96
C THR A 139 16.54 -8.31 -7.05
N ILE A 140 16.64 -7.58 -5.94
CA ILE A 140 16.28 -6.15 -5.91
C ILE A 140 17.35 -5.27 -6.55
N ALA A 141 18.63 -5.63 -6.42
CA ALA A 141 19.69 -4.96 -7.14
C ALA A 141 19.51 -5.14 -8.66
N SER A 142 19.19 -6.34 -9.13
CA SER A 142 18.87 -6.64 -10.53
C SER A 142 17.69 -5.82 -11.03
N LEU A 143 16.58 -5.79 -10.26
CA LEU A 143 15.42 -4.95 -10.60
C LEU A 143 15.79 -3.47 -10.74
N ARG A 144 16.51 -2.91 -9.76
CA ARG A 144 16.95 -1.51 -9.80
C ARG A 144 17.91 -1.24 -10.98
N ALA A 145 18.78 -2.19 -11.29
CA ALA A 145 19.68 -2.10 -12.43
C ALA A 145 18.92 -2.09 -13.75
N ALA A 146 17.92 -2.97 -13.93
CA ALA A 146 17.06 -3.03 -15.10
C ALA A 146 16.30 -1.71 -15.32
N LEU A 147 15.69 -1.15 -14.27
CA LEU A 147 14.98 0.13 -14.36
C LEU A 147 15.94 1.31 -14.62
N THR A 148 17.13 1.28 -14.03
CA THR A 148 18.17 2.29 -14.28
C THR A 148 18.67 2.21 -15.72
N ARG A 149 18.86 1.00 -16.25
CA ARG A 149 19.24 0.76 -17.64
C ARG A 149 18.16 1.27 -18.60
N LEU A 150 16.89 0.97 -18.34
CA LEU A 150 15.78 1.48 -19.11
C LEU A 150 15.78 3.02 -19.19
N ALA A 151 15.95 3.68 -18.05
CA ALA A 151 16.02 5.14 -18.00
C ALA A 151 17.24 5.71 -18.75
N LYS A 152 18.37 5.01 -18.75
CA LYS A 152 19.57 5.39 -19.51
C LYS A 152 19.42 5.17 -21.01
N LEU A 153 18.72 4.12 -21.44
CA LEU A 153 18.46 3.83 -22.85
C LEU A 153 17.45 4.80 -23.46
N HIS A 154 16.48 5.27 -22.68
CA HIS A 154 15.45 6.20 -23.12
C HIS A 154 15.37 7.46 -22.23
N PRO A 155 16.44 8.28 -22.18
CA PRO A 155 16.55 9.39 -21.23
C PRO A 155 15.55 10.53 -21.51
N SER A 156 15.05 10.64 -22.74
CA SER A 156 13.99 11.58 -23.12
C SER A 156 12.59 11.17 -22.65
N ARG A 157 12.41 9.91 -22.23
CA ARG A 157 11.11 9.35 -21.84
C ARG A 157 11.05 8.99 -20.37
N PHE A 158 12.12 8.41 -19.84
CA PHE A 158 12.17 7.92 -18.47
C PHE A 158 13.28 8.58 -17.66
N GLY A 159 13.11 8.55 -16.35
CA GLY A 159 14.11 8.99 -15.38
C GLY A 159 13.96 8.21 -14.07
N THR A 160 15.03 8.14 -13.29
CA THR A 160 15.00 7.54 -11.95
C THR A 160 15.24 8.61 -10.90
N ALA A 161 14.43 8.62 -9.85
CA ALA A 161 14.55 9.57 -8.76
C ALA A 161 14.02 8.97 -7.44
N THR A 162 14.01 9.77 -6.38
CA THR A 162 13.29 9.41 -5.14
C THR A 162 11.78 9.50 -5.37
N SER A 163 11.00 8.54 -4.87
CA SER A 163 9.52 8.53 -4.96
C SER A 163 8.91 9.82 -4.41
N CYS A 164 7.92 10.38 -5.11
CA CYS A 164 7.13 11.51 -4.63
C CYS A 164 6.09 11.09 -3.60
N ILE A 165 5.54 9.89 -3.76
CA ILE A 165 4.48 9.34 -2.90
C ILE A 165 5.07 8.89 -1.57
N GLU A 166 6.12 8.07 -1.61
CA GLU A 166 6.75 7.53 -0.43
C GLU A 166 7.74 8.52 0.21
N LYS A 167 8.21 9.51 -0.55
CA LYS A 167 9.26 10.49 -0.20
C LYS A 167 10.62 9.85 0.09
N HIS A 168 10.73 8.55 -0.18
CA HIS A 168 11.89 7.71 0.06
C HIS A 168 11.92 6.60 -1.00
N GLY A 169 13.08 5.94 -1.15
CA GLY A 169 13.20 4.79 -2.05
C GLY A 169 13.43 5.16 -3.51
N PHE A 170 13.68 4.14 -4.32
CA PHE A 170 13.98 4.27 -5.74
C PHE A 170 12.68 4.23 -6.55
N ALA A 171 12.50 5.17 -7.47
CA ALA A 171 11.33 5.22 -8.34
C ALA A 171 11.71 5.46 -9.80
N LEU A 172 10.90 4.89 -10.69
CA LEU A 172 10.91 5.13 -12.13
C LEU A 172 9.83 6.17 -12.47
N PHE A 173 10.19 7.18 -13.23
CA PHE A 173 9.30 8.24 -13.69
C PHE A 173 9.22 8.27 -15.21
N ALA A 174 8.03 8.52 -15.73
CA ALA A 174 7.77 8.94 -17.09
C ALA A 174 7.77 10.47 -17.18
N ARG A 175 8.46 11.03 -18.18
CA ARG A 175 8.55 12.49 -18.39
C ARG A 175 7.30 13.10 -19.02
N HIS A 176 6.58 12.30 -19.79
CA HIS A 176 5.39 12.71 -20.53
C HIS A 176 4.25 11.71 -20.31
N PRO A 177 3.68 11.63 -19.09
CA PRO A 177 2.56 10.75 -18.81
C PRO A 177 1.34 11.16 -19.63
N VAL A 178 0.69 10.19 -20.28
CA VAL A 178 -0.54 10.38 -21.06
C VAL A 178 -1.77 10.14 -20.18
N SER A 179 -1.65 9.26 -19.18
CA SER A 179 -2.72 8.98 -18.24
C SER A 179 -2.79 10.02 -17.12
N GLU A 180 -3.92 10.72 -17.04
CA GLU A 180 -4.22 11.69 -15.96
C GLU A 180 -4.35 11.03 -14.57
N HIS A 181 -4.44 9.70 -14.52
CA HIS A 181 -4.66 8.94 -13.30
C HIS A 181 -3.35 8.49 -12.62
N VAL A 182 -2.20 8.84 -13.19
CA VAL A 182 -0.89 8.46 -12.63
C VAL A 182 -0.53 9.40 -11.47
N CYS A 183 -0.30 8.82 -10.30
CA CYS A 183 0.18 9.57 -9.14
C CYS A 183 1.62 10.08 -9.30
N GLY A 184 1.98 11.08 -8.51
CA GLY A 184 3.38 11.44 -8.28
C GLY A 184 4.08 12.06 -9.50
N ASN A 185 3.38 12.85 -10.31
CA ASN A 185 3.95 13.54 -11.49
C ASN A 185 4.61 12.59 -12.50
N GLY A 186 3.93 11.50 -12.86
CA GLY A 186 4.44 10.50 -13.80
C GLY A 186 5.23 9.37 -13.16
N GLU A 187 5.09 9.17 -11.84
CA GLU A 187 5.69 8.05 -11.13
C GLU A 187 5.06 6.73 -11.59
N VAL A 188 5.82 5.95 -12.36
CA VAL A 188 5.37 4.66 -12.91
C VAL A 188 5.32 3.63 -11.80
N CYS A 189 6.44 3.48 -11.08
CA CYS A 189 6.53 2.61 -9.94
C CYS A 189 7.62 3.08 -8.97
N HIS A 190 7.49 2.70 -7.70
CA HIS A 190 8.55 2.85 -6.71
C HIS A 190 8.75 1.59 -5.91
N ILE A 191 10.01 1.36 -5.50
CA ILE A 191 10.44 0.22 -4.73
C ILE A 191 10.66 0.65 -3.28
N HIS A 192 9.98 -0.01 -2.35
CA HIS A 192 10.20 0.19 -0.92
C HIS A 192 11.59 -0.31 -0.51
N SER A 193 12.36 0.53 0.16
CA SER A 193 13.69 0.14 0.66
C SER A 193 13.63 -0.94 1.76
N SER A 194 12.51 -1.02 2.48
CA SER A 194 12.36 -1.87 3.67
C SER A 194 11.98 -3.32 3.34
N ASP A 195 10.92 -3.52 2.58
CA ASP A 195 10.34 -4.83 2.25
C ASP A 195 10.45 -5.20 0.76
N ARG A 196 10.85 -4.23 -0.06
CA ARG A 196 11.06 -4.34 -1.52
C ARG A 196 9.82 -4.77 -2.29
N SER A 197 8.64 -4.54 -1.69
CA SER A 197 7.40 -4.43 -2.44
C SER A 197 7.37 -3.12 -3.21
N MET A 198 6.43 -2.98 -4.14
CA MET A 198 6.35 -1.84 -5.02
C MET A 198 4.93 -1.29 -5.07
N HIS A 199 4.81 0.02 -5.20
CA HIS A 199 3.56 0.60 -5.66
C HIS A 199 3.66 1.07 -7.10
N MET A 200 2.54 0.97 -7.80
CA MET A 200 2.39 1.44 -9.18
C MET A 200 0.91 1.63 -9.52
N ASN A 201 0.66 2.30 -10.64
CA ASN A 201 -0.67 2.38 -11.25
C ASN A 201 -0.76 1.39 -12.42
N LEU A 202 -1.83 0.61 -12.47
CA LEU A 202 -2.11 -0.34 -13.55
C LEU A 202 -3.49 -0.07 -14.16
N HIS A 203 -3.67 -0.48 -15.42
CA HIS A 203 -4.99 -0.49 -16.02
C HIS A 203 -5.93 -1.44 -15.24
N PRO A 204 -7.24 -1.14 -15.08
CA PRO A 204 -8.18 -2.03 -14.37
C PRO A 204 -8.17 -3.50 -14.83
N ASP A 205 -7.97 -3.76 -16.13
CA ASP A 205 -7.84 -5.12 -16.67
C ASP A 205 -6.57 -5.81 -16.17
N ASP A 206 -5.45 -5.08 -16.12
CA ASP A 206 -4.17 -5.57 -15.63
C ASP A 206 -4.22 -5.81 -14.12
N ILE A 207 -4.94 -4.95 -13.38
CA ILE A 207 -5.25 -5.16 -11.96
C ILE A 207 -6.00 -6.46 -11.78
N ALA A 208 -7.07 -6.71 -12.56
CA ALA A 208 -7.82 -7.95 -12.46
C ALA A 208 -6.93 -9.18 -12.68
N GLU A 209 -6.02 -9.13 -13.65
CA GLU A 209 -5.06 -10.21 -13.93
C GLU A 209 -4.07 -10.42 -12.78
N VAL A 210 -3.37 -9.38 -12.32
CA VAL A 210 -2.36 -9.53 -11.25
C VAL A 210 -2.97 -9.91 -9.91
N LEU A 211 -4.21 -9.46 -9.63
CA LEU A 211 -4.97 -9.90 -8.49
C LEU A 211 -5.33 -11.38 -8.66
N ALA A 212 -5.95 -11.80 -9.77
CA ALA A 212 -6.33 -13.20 -9.98
C ALA A 212 -5.14 -14.17 -9.88
N LYS A 213 -3.96 -13.75 -10.34
CA LYS A 213 -2.73 -14.55 -10.34
C LYS A 213 -1.91 -14.48 -9.05
N GLY A 214 -2.30 -13.64 -8.08
CA GLY A 214 -1.66 -13.59 -6.75
C GLY A 214 -0.42 -12.69 -6.64
N TRP A 215 -0.20 -11.77 -7.58
CA TRP A 215 0.99 -10.92 -7.64
C TRP A 215 0.86 -9.58 -6.91
N ALA A 216 -0.36 -9.13 -6.64
CA ALA A 216 -0.61 -7.84 -6.05
C ALA A 216 -1.86 -7.82 -5.16
N GLU A 217 -2.03 -6.72 -4.44
CA GLU A 217 -3.27 -6.30 -3.80
C GLU A 217 -3.49 -4.81 -4.02
N ARG A 218 -4.75 -4.35 -3.98
CA ARG A 218 -5.04 -2.91 -4.09
C ARG A 218 -4.63 -2.18 -2.83
N HIS A 219 -4.22 -0.92 -2.99
CA HIS A 219 -3.94 -0.08 -1.85
C HIS A 219 -5.24 0.23 -1.09
N PRO A 220 -5.32 0.08 0.25
CA PRO A 220 -6.57 0.31 0.99
C PRO A 220 -7.15 1.72 0.83
N LEU A 221 -6.27 2.71 0.68
CA LEU A 221 -6.64 4.10 0.34
C LEU A 221 -6.99 4.35 -1.13
N ALA A 222 -7.10 3.34 -2.00
CA ALA A 222 -7.53 3.45 -3.40
C ALA A 222 -9.03 3.19 -3.55
N PHE A 223 -9.85 3.66 -2.59
CA PHE A 223 -11.27 3.33 -2.51
C PHE A 223 -12.17 4.11 -3.49
N GLY A 224 -11.61 5.09 -4.18
CA GLY A 224 -12.26 5.78 -5.28
C GLY A 224 -13.04 7.03 -4.94
N ALA A 225 -13.75 7.55 -5.94
CA ALA A 225 -14.51 8.79 -5.81
C ALA A 225 -15.82 8.59 -5.01
N HIS A 226 -16.30 9.69 -4.42
CA HIS A 226 -17.47 9.84 -3.55
C HIS A 226 -18.56 8.77 -3.72
N ARG A 227 -18.66 7.82 -2.77
CA ARG A 227 -19.87 6.98 -2.69
C ARG A 227 -21.03 7.78 -2.12
N LYS A 228 -20.73 8.81 -1.31
CA LYS A 228 -21.67 9.77 -0.73
C LYS A 228 -21.05 11.17 -0.69
N TRP A 229 -21.90 12.20 -0.66
CA TRP A 229 -21.47 13.61 -0.66
C TRP A 229 -20.60 14.01 0.54
N TRP A 230 -20.71 13.30 1.67
CA TRP A 230 -19.95 13.55 2.89
C TRP A 230 -18.67 12.71 2.99
N GLU A 231 -18.45 11.75 2.08
CA GLU A 231 -17.26 10.91 2.11
C GLU A 231 -16.05 11.67 1.53
N PRO A 232 -14.86 11.54 2.15
CA PRO A 232 -13.67 12.20 1.66
C PRO A 232 -13.27 11.61 0.31
N ARG A 233 -12.68 12.44 -0.56
CA ARG A 233 -12.06 11.95 -1.78
C ARG A 233 -10.85 11.08 -1.43
N SER A 234 -10.74 9.94 -2.13
CA SER A 234 -9.57 9.06 -2.06
C SER A 234 -8.28 9.84 -2.33
N PRO A 235 -7.25 9.73 -1.46
CA PRO A 235 -5.97 10.40 -1.69
C PRO A 235 -5.15 9.72 -2.80
N LEU A 236 -5.51 8.48 -3.18
CA LEU A 236 -4.86 7.70 -4.22
C LEU A 236 -5.87 7.32 -5.33
N PRO A 237 -5.41 7.16 -6.58
CA PRO A 237 -6.18 6.62 -7.70
C PRO A 237 -6.73 5.24 -7.39
N GLU A 238 -7.89 4.91 -7.95
CA GLU A 238 -8.52 3.58 -7.84
C GLU A 238 -7.62 2.45 -8.39
N THR A 239 -6.69 2.83 -9.27
CA THR A 239 -5.73 1.99 -10.00
C THR A 239 -4.43 1.73 -9.24
N PHE A 240 -4.27 2.30 -8.04
CA PHE A 240 -3.05 2.18 -7.27
C PHE A 240 -2.99 0.85 -6.52
N VAL A 241 -1.93 0.07 -6.77
CA VAL A 241 -1.74 -1.27 -6.23
C VAL A 241 -0.42 -1.41 -5.49
N LEU A 242 -0.34 -2.40 -4.61
CA LEU A 242 0.90 -2.93 -4.07
C LEU A 242 1.24 -4.23 -4.79
N VAL A 243 2.33 -4.24 -5.56
CA VAL A 243 2.92 -5.44 -6.16
C VAL A 243 3.93 -6.03 -5.19
N TYR A 244 3.85 -7.34 -4.97
CA TYR A 244 4.68 -8.01 -3.99
C TYR A 244 6.14 -8.09 -4.42
N SER A 245 7.03 -8.17 -3.43
CA SER A 245 8.48 -8.29 -3.66
C SER A 245 8.82 -9.60 -4.42
N PRO A 246 9.67 -9.55 -5.46
CA PRO A 246 10.10 -10.75 -6.16
C PRO A 246 11.05 -11.59 -5.28
N ARG A 247 10.71 -12.86 -5.05
CA ARG A 247 11.49 -13.75 -4.16
C ARG A 247 12.76 -14.28 -4.82
N ASP A 248 12.67 -14.53 -6.12
CA ASP A 248 13.70 -15.14 -6.95
C ASP A 248 13.65 -14.58 -8.38
N GLU A 249 14.48 -15.14 -9.25
CA GLU A 249 14.61 -14.72 -10.65
C GLU A 249 13.33 -14.98 -11.48
N SER A 250 12.55 -16.00 -11.12
CA SER A 250 11.29 -16.29 -11.80
C SER A 250 10.21 -15.26 -11.44
N ASP A 251 10.11 -14.91 -10.16
CA ASP A 251 9.27 -13.80 -9.69
C ASP A 251 9.74 -12.46 -10.31
N LEU A 252 11.06 -12.25 -10.43
CA LEU A 252 11.61 -11.01 -11.00
C LEU A 252 11.14 -10.79 -12.44
N ARG A 253 11.23 -11.79 -13.31
CA ARG A 253 10.75 -11.71 -14.70
C ARG A 253 9.26 -11.36 -14.77
N VAL A 254 8.46 -11.89 -13.85
CA VAL A 254 7.02 -11.57 -13.80
C VAL A 254 6.79 -10.14 -13.33
N VAL A 255 7.52 -9.70 -12.30
CA VAL A 255 7.47 -8.32 -11.81
C VAL A 255 7.88 -7.33 -12.91
N CYS A 256 8.90 -7.64 -13.72
CA CYS A 256 9.27 -6.81 -14.88
C CYS A 256 8.09 -6.64 -15.85
N LYS A 257 7.39 -7.72 -16.22
CA LYS A 257 6.18 -7.65 -17.07
C LYS A 257 5.06 -6.80 -16.46
N ILE A 258 4.88 -6.86 -15.14
CA ILE A 258 3.89 -6.03 -14.44
C ILE A 258 4.32 -4.54 -14.50
N ILE A 259 5.61 -4.25 -14.39
CA ILE A 259 6.13 -2.88 -14.54
C ILE A 259 5.98 -2.40 -15.99
N GLU A 260 6.19 -3.25 -17.00
CA GLU A 260 5.90 -2.91 -18.40
C GLU A 260 4.43 -2.56 -18.60
N ALA A 261 3.51 -3.25 -17.93
CA ALA A 261 2.09 -2.89 -17.92
C ALA A 261 1.82 -1.55 -17.22
N ALA A 262 2.56 -1.23 -16.15
CA ALA A 262 2.49 0.09 -15.53
C ALA A 262 3.02 1.20 -16.45
N ILE A 263 4.09 0.93 -17.22
CA ILE A 263 4.61 1.82 -18.25
C ILE A 263 3.54 2.02 -19.34
N TRP A 264 2.96 0.93 -19.85
CA TRP A 264 1.85 0.99 -20.81
C TRP A 264 0.69 1.84 -20.29
N TYR A 265 0.29 1.66 -19.03
CA TYR A 265 -0.76 2.46 -18.41
C TYR A 265 -0.39 3.94 -18.31
N THR A 266 0.89 4.26 -18.13
CA THR A 266 1.37 5.63 -17.92
C THR A 266 1.58 6.39 -19.23
N VAL A 267 2.13 5.75 -20.26
CA VAL A 267 2.57 6.41 -21.50
C VAL A 267 2.03 5.78 -22.80
N GLU A 268 1.22 4.73 -22.73
CA GLU A 268 0.69 3.98 -23.89
C GLU A 268 1.77 3.43 -24.84
N GLU A 269 2.96 3.14 -24.31
CA GLU A 269 4.07 2.59 -25.08
C GLU A 269 4.47 1.22 -24.53
N ARG A 270 4.79 0.29 -25.44
CA ARG A 270 5.34 -1.02 -25.09
C ARG A 270 6.83 -0.92 -24.92
N VAL A 271 7.31 -1.45 -23.82
CA VAL A 271 8.72 -1.53 -23.45
C VAL A 271 8.98 -2.96 -23.01
N ASP A 272 10.17 -3.46 -23.29
CA ASP A 272 10.67 -4.74 -22.79
C ASP A 272 11.74 -4.46 -21.74
N ILE A 273 11.58 -5.03 -20.55
CA ILE A 273 12.53 -4.89 -19.45
C ILE A 273 13.28 -6.22 -19.32
N ASP A 274 14.44 -6.28 -19.94
CA ASP A 274 15.37 -7.39 -19.69
C ASP A 274 15.79 -7.38 -18.21
N ALA A 275 15.58 -8.49 -17.52
CA ALA A 275 16.03 -8.69 -16.14
C ALA A 275 17.50 -9.14 -16.04
N GLU A 276 18.12 -9.49 -17.17
CA GLU A 276 19.51 -9.98 -17.30
C GLU A 276 20.57 -8.87 -17.36
#